data_AF-A0A5P1V546-F1
#
_entry.id   AF-A0A5P1V546-F1
#
_cell.length_a   1.000
_cell.length_b   1.000
_cell.length_c   1.000
_cell.angle_alpha   90.00
_cell.angle_beta   90.00
_cell.angle_gamma   90.00
#
_symmetry.space_group_name_H-M   'P 1'
#
loop_
_entity.id
_entity.type
_entity.pdbx_description
1 polymer ?
#
loop_
_entity_poly.entity_id
_entity_poly.type
_entity_poly.pdbx_seq_one_letter_code
_entity_poly.pdbx_strand_id
1 'polypeptide(L)'
;MGEFFKQFFSKAKRLYFPLEDRGRLDGLLPGEPVLICGWVLCGRDATHRRILQALKEGSFSFDFTNQAMYYVGPTPAPEGRIIGACGPTTSTRMDAYMEDFLALGLAATIGKGKRSSKVVELMKRYQAVYLATFGGAGAFLSRFVEKVEVVGWEDLGPEAFFRIKVRDFPAVVINTVVGEDFYSM
;
A
#
# COMPACT_ATOMS: atom_id res chain seq x y z
N MET A 1 23.38 -0.56 1.23
CA MET A 1 22.40 0.50 1.56
C MET A 1 23.20 1.63 2.18
N GLY A 2 23.14 2.85 1.63
CA GLY A 2 24.02 3.96 2.07
C GLY A 2 23.78 4.39 3.53
N GLU A 3 24.78 5.07 4.13
CA GLU A 3 24.78 5.58 5.51
C GLU A 3 23.49 6.34 5.84
N PHE A 4 23.08 7.25 4.94
CA PHE A 4 21.87 8.05 5.07
C PHE A 4 20.60 7.21 5.21
N PHE A 5 20.43 6.16 4.40
CA PHE A 5 19.24 5.32 4.47
C PHE A 5 19.14 4.61 5.82
N LYS A 6 20.28 4.11 6.33
CA LYS A 6 20.34 3.49 7.65
C LYS A 6 20.01 4.49 8.74
N GLN A 7 20.53 5.71 8.65
CA GLN A 7 20.28 6.76 9.63
C GLN A 7 18.82 7.23 9.60
N PHE A 8 18.26 7.50 8.42
CA PHE A 8 16.89 7.97 8.25
C PHE A 8 15.86 6.96 8.77
N PHE A 9 16.07 5.67 8.51
CA PHE A 9 15.20 4.60 9.01
C PHE A 9 15.64 3.99 10.35
N SER A 10 16.68 4.53 11.00
CA SER A 10 17.25 3.94 12.24
C SER A 10 16.24 3.87 13.39
N LYS A 11 15.29 4.80 13.42
CA LYS A 11 14.22 4.90 14.42
C LYS A 11 12.83 4.64 13.83
N ALA A 12 12.75 4.22 12.57
CA ALA A 12 11.47 4.02 11.90
C ALA A 12 10.68 2.87 12.53
N LYS A 13 9.40 3.12 12.83
CA LYS A 13 8.49 2.09 13.30
C LYS A 13 8.28 1.03 12.22
N ARG A 14 8.22 -0.24 12.63
CA ARG A 14 7.87 -1.35 11.74
C ARG A 14 6.38 -1.65 11.81
N LEU A 15 5.73 -1.70 10.65
CA LEU A 15 4.34 -2.10 10.50
C LEU A 15 4.29 -3.47 9.82
N TYR A 16 3.69 -4.46 10.48
CA TYR A 16 3.60 -5.84 10.01
C TYR A 16 2.20 -6.10 9.49
N PHE A 17 2.05 -6.25 8.17
CA PHE A 17 0.75 -6.50 7.53
C PHE A 17 0.54 -8.00 7.19
N PRO A 18 -0.70 -8.52 7.31
CA PRO A 18 -1.87 -7.86 7.91
C PRO A 18 -1.62 -7.51 9.38
N LEU A 19 -2.11 -6.37 9.85
CA LEU A 19 -1.91 -5.96 11.24
C LEU A 19 -2.64 -6.93 12.17
N GLU A 20 -1.94 -7.40 13.19
CA GLU A 20 -2.56 -8.14 14.30
C GLU A 20 -3.58 -7.25 15.04
N ASP A 21 -3.25 -5.97 15.19
CA ASP A 21 -4.08 -4.96 15.85
C ASP A 21 -4.04 -3.64 15.06
N ARG A 22 -5.21 -3.06 14.80
CA ARG A 22 -5.33 -1.76 14.11
C ARG A 22 -4.78 -0.60 14.92
N GLY A 23 -4.80 -0.70 16.27
CA GLY A 23 -4.21 0.31 17.16
C GLY A 23 -2.70 0.52 16.96
N ARG A 24 -2.03 -0.37 16.21
CA ARG A 24 -0.64 -0.14 15.78
C ARG A 24 -0.47 1.11 14.91
N LEU A 25 -1.54 1.60 14.29
CA LEU A 25 -1.56 2.84 13.52
C LEU A 25 -1.65 4.10 14.39
N ASP A 26 -2.03 3.95 15.66
CA ASP A 26 -2.18 5.07 16.58
C ASP A 26 -0.84 5.72 16.88
N GLY A 27 -0.86 7.05 17.00
CA GLY A 27 0.30 7.86 17.29
C GLY A 27 1.32 7.98 16.14
N LEU A 28 1.05 7.42 14.95
CA LEU A 28 1.85 7.69 13.76
C LEU A 28 1.75 9.16 13.39
N LEU A 29 2.90 9.81 13.19
CA LEU A 29 2.96 11.24 12.89
C LEU A 29 3.10 11.49 11.39
N PRO A 30 2.51 12.58 10.86
CA PRO A 30 2.69 12.96 9.46
C PRO A 30 4.17 13.28 9.19
N GLY A 31 4.71 12.72 8.10
CA GLY A 31 6.12 12.83 7.73
C GLY A 31 7.04 11.80 8.41
N GLU A 32 6.52 10.97 9.32
CA GLU A 32 7.31 9.93 10.00
C GLU A 32 7.72 8.81 9.03
N PRO A 33 9.00 8.40 9.02
CA PRO A 33 9.44 7.24 8.26
C PRO A 33 8.98 5.93 8.92
N VAL A 34 8.50 5.00 8.11
CA VAL A 34 8.10 3.66 8.53
C VAL A 34 8.70 2.58 7.65
N LEU A 35 8.81 1.37 8.21
CA LEU A 35 9.25 0.17 7.50
C LEU A 35 8.12 -0.84 7.48
N ILE A 36 7.77 -1.32 6.29
CA ILE A 36 6.65 -2.23 6.08
C ILE A 36 7.20 -3.66 5.96
N CYS A 37 6.59 -4.58 6.70
CA CYS A 37 6.93 -5.99 6.75
C CYS A 37 5.68 -6.84 6.53
N GLY A 38 5.85 -8.07 6.02
CA GLY A 38 4.76 -9.03 5.86
C GLY A 38 4.12 -8.97 4.48
N TRP A 39 2.85 -9.34 4.38
CA TRP A 39 2.12 -9.41 3.11
C TRP A 39 1.39 -8.10 2.82
N VAL A 40 1.59 -7.60 1.60
CA VAL A 40 0.95 -6.37 1.10
C VAL A 40 0.20 -6.70 -0.18
N LEU A 41 -1.08 -6.37 -0.21
CA LEU A 41 -1.92 -6.51 -1.40
C LEU A 41 -1.45 -5.53 -2.47
N CYS A 42 -1.57 -5.88 -3.74
CA CYS A 42 -1.13 -5.06 -4.85
C CYS A 42 -2.22 -5.01 -5.93
N GLY A 43 -2.47 -3.81 -6.43
CA GLY A 43 -3.46 -3.57 -7.47
C GLY A 43 -3.62 -2.09 -7.76
N ARG A 44 -4.15 -1.76 -8.93
CA ARG A 44 -4.45 -0.38 -9.33
C ARG A 44 -5.80 -0.31 -10.03
N ASP A 45 -5.94 0.58 -11.01
CA ASP A 45 -7.18 1.03 -11.61
C ASP A 45 -8.14 -0.13 -12.01
N ALA A 46 -7.70 -1.09 -12.83
CA ALA A 46 -8.53 -2.22 -13.26
C ALA A 46 -8.83 -3.19 -12.11
N THR A 47 -7.85 -3.42 -11.25
CA THR A 47 -7.96 -4.31 -10.08
C THR A 47 -9.06 -3.84 -9.13
N HIS A 48 -9.09 -2.55 -8.80
CA HIS A 48 -10.07 -2.00 -7.85
C HIS A 48 -11.49 -2.18 -8.35
N ARG A 49 -11.75 -1.85 -9.62
CA ARG A 49 -13.06 -2.04 -10.25
C ARG A 49 -13.48 -3.50 -10.22
N ARG A 50 -12.58 -4.42 -10.58
CA ARG A 50 -12.91 -5.84 -10.69
C ARG A 50 -13.13 -6.49 -9.32
N ILE A 51 -12.36 -6.11 -8.29
CA ILE A 51 -12.60 -6.55 -6.91
C ILE A 51 -14.01 -6.17 -6.48
N LEU A 52 -14.37 -4.89 -6.57
CA LEU A 52 -15.66 -4.41 -6.06
C LEU A 52 -16.84 -5.00 -6.85
N GLN A 53 -16.71 -5.13 -8.17
CA GLN A 53 -17.70 -5.82 -8.99
C GLN A 53 -17.88 -7.27 -8.56
N ALA A 54 -16.79 -8.03 -8.43
CA ALA A 54 -16.84 -9.45 -8.10
C ALA A 54 -17.35 -9.71 -6.67
N LEU A 55 -17.02 -8.82 -5.71
CA LEU A 55 -17.59 -8.85 -4.36
C LEU A 55 -19.10 -8.61 -4.39
N LYS A 56 -19.57 -7.63 -5.16
CA LYS A 56 -21.00 -7.33 -5.32
C LYS A 56 -21.78 -8.49 -5.95
N GLU A 57 -21.15 -9.19 -6.90
CA GLU A 57 -21.72 -10.36 -7.57
C GLU A 57 -21.61 -11.65 -6.73
N GLY A 58 -20.85 -11.64 -5.63
CA GLY A 58 -20.57 -12.83 -4.82
C GLY A 58 -19.65 -13.85 -5.49
N SER A 59 -19.00 -13.49 -6.60
CA SER A 59 -18.08 -14.35 -7.36
C SER A 59 -16.66 -14.35 -6.81
N PHE A 60 -16.36 -13.46 -5.86
CA PHE A 60 -15.08 -13.34 -5.18
C PHE A 60 -15.28 -13.05 -3.69
N SER A 61 -14.37 -13.55 -2.87
CA SER A 61 -14.31 -13.26 -1.43
C SER A 61 -12.85 -13.14 -1.00
N PHE A 62 -12.55 -12.13 -0.19
CA PHE A 62 -11.23 -11.89 0.36
C PHE A 62 -11.34 -11.11 1.66
N ASP A 63 -10.51 -11.45 2.65
CA ASP A 63 -10.45 -10.71 3.91
C ASP A 63 -9.47 -9.53 3.80
N PHE A 64 -10.04 -8.32 3.72
CA PHE A 64 -9.29 -7.06 3.68
C PHE A 64 -8.95 -6.53 5.06
N THR A 65 -9.45 -7.18 6.12
CA THR A 65 -9.25 -6.74 7.51
C THR A 65 -7.76 -6.59 7.81
N ASN A 66 -7.40 -5.37 8.21
CA ASN A 66 -6.06 -5.00 8.62
C ASN A 66 -4.99 -5.18 7.55
N GLN A 67 -5.37 -5.32 6.28
CA GLN A 67 -4.43 -5.40 5.16
C GLN A 67 -3.90 -4.03 4.77
N ALA A 68 -2.74 -4.03 4.10
CA ALA A 68 -2.25 -2.88 3.34
C ALA A 68 -2.41 -3.14 1.84
N MET A 69 -2.79 -2.11 1.07
CA MET A 69 -2.84 -2.18 -0.39
C MET A 69 -1.86 -1.20 -1.05
N TYR A 70 -0.95 -1.73 -1.83
CA TYR A 70 0.05 -1.01 -2.60
C TYR A 70 -0.39 -0.80 -4.05
N TYR A 71 -0.43 0.46 -4.45
CA TYR A 71 -0.76 0.85 -5.82
C TYR A 71 0.45 0.74 -6.73
N VAL A 72 0.58 -0.39 -7.41
CA VAL A 72 1.74 -0.73 -8.22
C VAL A 72 1.32 -1.51 -9.47
N GLY A 73 2.08 -1.33 -10.54
CA GLY A 73 2.08 -2.21 -11.71
C GLY A 73 3.52 -2.54 -12.03
N PRO A 74 4.05 -3.71 -11.60
CA PRO A 74 5.45 -4.03 -11.76
C PRO A 74 5.78 -4.29 -13.23
N THR A 75 7.02 -4.00 -13.63
CA THR A 75 7.53 -4.47 -14.92
C THR A 75 7.69 -6.00 -14.90
N PRO A 76 7.81 -6.65 -16.08
CA PRO A 76 8.19 -8.07 -16.12
C PRO A 76 9.44 -8.34 -15.28
N ALA A 77 9.45 -9.47 -14.58
CA ALA A 77 10.59 -9.88 -13.78
C ALA A 77 11.75 -10.30 -14.71
N PRO A 78 12.96 -9.72 -14.54
CA PRO A 78 14.15 -10.24 -15.19
C PRO A 78 14.44 -11.68 -14.76
N GLU A 79 15.21 -12.41 -15.56
CA GLU A 79 15.64 -13.77 -15.21
C GLU A 79 16.29 -13.83 -13.82
N GLY A 80 15.89 -14.81 -13.01
CA GLY A 80 16.39 -14.99 -11.64
C GLY A 80 15.92 -13.93 -10.63
N ARG A 81 15.01 -13.02 -10.99
CA ARG A 81 14.42 -12.03 -10.06
C ARG A 81 12.99 -12.40 -9.68
N ILE A 82 12.64 -12.09 -8.43
CA ILE A 82 11.30 -12.34 -7.86
C ILE A 82 10.24 -11.44 -8.52
N ILE A 83 10.61 -10.19 -8.80
CA ILE A 83 9.73 -9.17 -9.37
C ILE A 83 10.57 -8.17 -10.18
N GLY A 84 9.96 -7.55 -11.19
CA GLY A 84 10.55 -6.41 -11.90
C GLY A 84 10.55 -5.14 -11.06
N ALA A 85 10.81 -3.99 -11.71
CA ALA A 85 10.73 -2.71 -11.03
C ALA A 85 9.29 -2.45 -10.56
N CYS A 86 9.11 -2.21 -9.26
CA CYS A 86 7.80 -2.11 -8.62
C CYS A 86 7.62 -0.73 -7.98
N GLY A 87 7.64 0.34 -8.79
CA GLY A 87 7.45 1.71 -8.32
C GLY A 87 5.97 2.06 -8.09
N PRO A 88 5.65 2.99 -7.17
CA PRO A 88 4.28 3.39 -6.89
C PRO A 88 3.64 4.12 -8.08
N THR A 89 2.33 3.96 -8.23
CA THR A 89 1.51 4.79 -9.10
C THR A 89 0.75 5.87 -8.31
N THR A 90 0.23 6.86 -9.02
CA THR A 90 -0.47 8.02 -8.43
C THR A 90 -1.74 7.60 -7.70
N SER A 91 -1.81 7.88 -6.40
CA SER A 91 -2.86 7.39 -5.51
C SER A 91 -4.24 8.01 -5.74
N THR A 92 -4.31 9.26 -6.22
CA THR A 92 -5.59 9.96 -6.46
C THR A 92 -6.53 9.23 -7.39
N ARG A 93 -6.01 8.40 -8.31
CA ARG A 93 -6.83 7.61 -9.24
C ARG A 93 -7.69 6.55 -8.53
N MET A 94 -7.32 6.19 -7.29
CA MET A 94 -8.04 5.21 -6.48
C MET A 94 -8.97 5.84 -5.44
N ASP A 95 -9.02 7.18 -5.34
CA ASP A 95 -9.84 7.89 -4.34
C ASP A 95 -11.34 7.55 -4.44
N ALA A 96 -11.84 7.33 -5.65
CA ALA A 96 -13.23 6.98 -5.90
C ALA A 96 -13.66 5.65 -5.25
N TYR A 97 -12.72 4.73 -5.02
CA TYR A 97 -12.98 3.41 -4.44
C TYR A 97 -12.69 3.35 -2.93
N MET A 98 -12.13 4.42 -2.36
CA MET A 98 -11.50 4.33 -1.05
C MET A 98 -12.49 3.97 0.06
N GLU A 99 -13.69 4.53 0.03
CA GLU A 99 -14.72 4.26 1.04
C GLU A 99 -15.12 2.78 1.05
N ASP A 100 -15.29 2.15 -0.11
CA ASP A 100 -15.63 0.73 -0.22
C ASP A 100 -14.53 -0.15 0.38
N PHE A 101 -13.27 0.09 0.04
CA PHE A 101 -12.15 -0.70 0.57
C PHE A 101 -11.92 -0.49 2.07
N LEU A 102 -12.11 0.73 2.57
CA LEU A 102 -12.04 1.00 4.01
C LEU A 102 -13.18 0.33 4.78
N ALA A 103 -14.39 0.32 4.21
CA ALA A 103 -15.54 -0.39 4.78
C ALA A 103 -15.33 -1.92 4.81
N LEU A 104 -14.55 -2.47 3.88
CA LEU A 104 -14.11 -3.87 3.89
C LEU A 104 -13.01 -4.16 4.95
N GLY A 105 -12.53 -3.13 5.66
CA GLY A 105 -11.53 -3.29 6.72
C GLY A 105 -10.08 -3.05 6.28
N LEU A 106 -9.83 -2.44 5.11
CA LEU A 106 -8.47 -2.06 4.73
C LEU A 106 -7.88 -1.08 5.77
N ALA A 107 -6.63 -1.29 6.18
CA ALA A 107 -5.98 -0.48 7.22
C ALA A 107 -4.96 0.52 6.67
N ALA A 108 -4.33 0.21 5.54
CA ALA A 108 -3.37 1.12 4.94
C ALA A 108 -3.43 1.09 3.41
N THR A 109 -3.11 2.22 2.80
CA THR A 109 -2.83 2.31 1.37
C THR A 109 -1.44 2.86 1.13
N ILE A 110 -0.76 2.35 0.11
CA ILE A 110 0.62 2.71 -0.21
C ILE A 110 0.68 3.20 -1.66
N GLY A 111 1.31 4.35 -1.92
CA GLY A 111 1.40 4.88 -3.28
C GLY A 111 2.27 6.12 -3.39
N LYS A 112 1.91 7.06 -4.29
CA LYS A 112 2.55 8.37 -4.41
C LYS A 112 1.55 9.49 -4.69
N GLY A 113 1.95 10.72 -4.36
CA GLY A 113 1.14 11.93 -4.56
C GLY A 113 0.10 12.13 -3.45
N LYS A 114 -0.50 13.32 -3.45
CA LYS A 114 -1.54 13.71 -2.48
C LYS A 114 -2.81 12.89 -2.63
N ARG A 115 -3.65 12.88 -1.60
CA ARG A 115 -5.02 12.35 -1.65
C ARG A 115 -6.01 13.52 -1.62
N SER A 116 -7.25 13.28 -2.01
CA SER A 116 -8.33 14.26 -1.82
C SER A 116 -8.67 14.44 -0.34
N SER A 117 -9.21 15.60 0.03
CA SER A 117 -9.71 15.86 1.38
C SER A 117 -10.76 14.85 1.82
N LYS A 118 -11.61 14.39 0.88
CA LYS A 118 -12.56 13.29 1.13
C LYS A 118 -11.84 12.04 1.65
N VAL A 119 -10.73 11.64 1.03
CA VAL A 119 -9.97 10.47 1.48
C VAL A 119 -9.35 10.69 2.85
N VAL A 120 -8.83 11.88 3.15
CA VAL A 120 -8.29 12.20 4.48
C VAL A 120 -9.37 12.03 5.57
N GLU A 121 -10.58 12.52 5.33
CA GLU A 121 -11.72 12.32 6.24
C GLU A 121 -12.11 10.84 6.37
N LEU A 122 -12.02 10.06 5.29
CA LEU A 122 -12.26 8.62 5.34
C LEU A 122 -11.17 7.90 6.15
N MET A 123 -9.89 8.28 6.02
CA MET A 123 -8.79 7.70 6.82
C MET A 123 -9.06 7.88 8.31
N LYS A 124 -9.54 9.07 8.71
CA LYS A 124 -9.99 9.34 10.08
C LYS A 124 -11.19 8.47 10.47
N ARG A 125 -12.23 8.42 9.65
CA ARG A 125 -13.46 7.66 9.96
C ARG A 125 -13.19 6.16 10.17
N TYR A 126 -12.34 5.57 9.34
CA TYR A 126 -12.08 4.12 9.31
C TYR A 126 -10.80 3.71 10.05
N GLN A 127 -10.14 4.65 10.74
CA GLN A 127 -8.90 4.41 11.48
C GLN A 127 -7.83 3.76 10.59
N ALA A 128 -7.57 4.39 9.45
CA ALA A 128 -6.63 3.92 8.43
C ALA A 128 -5.58 4.99 8.12
N VAL A 129 -4.51 4.59 7.43
CA VAL A 129 -3.41 5.49 7.04
C VAL A 129 -3.11 5.44 5.56
N TYR A 130 -2.58 6.54 5.04
CA TYR A 130 -1.95 6.58 3.72
C TYR A 130 -0.44 6.75 3.86
N LEU A 131 0.30 5.86 3.21
CA LEU A 131 1.75 5.82 3.20
C LEU A 131 2.27 6.15 1.80
N ALA A 132 3.18 7.11 1.67
CA ALA A 132 3.89 7.33 0.43
C ALA A 132 5.17 6.49 0.40
N THR A 133 5.46 5.89 -0.75
CA THR A 133 6.78 5.31 -1.03
C THR A 133 7.45 6.01 -2.22
N PHE A 134 8.68 5.64 -2.53
CA PHE A 134 9.55 6.43 -3.39
C PHE A 134 9.23 6.27 -4.89
N GLY A 135 8.59 7.28 -5.47
CA GLY A 135 8.36 7.38 -6.91
C GLY A 135 9.67 7.41 -7.71
N GLY A 136 9.71 6.71 -8.85
CA GLY A 136 10.90 6.63 -9.71
C GLY A 136 11.96 5.62 -9.24
N ALA A 137 11.86 5.09 -8.02
CA ALA A 137 12.82 4.17 -7.43
C ALA A 137 12.40 2.68 -7.53
N GLY A 138 11.70 2.27 -8.59
CA GLY A 138 11.09 0.93 -8.68
C GLY A 138 12.07 -0.24 -8.61
N ALA A 139 13.25 -0.11 -9.23
CA ALA A 139 14.32 -1.13 -9.14
C ALA A 139 14.98 -1.19 -7.75
N PHE A 140 14.92 -0.10 -6.99
CA PHE A 140 15.36 -0.06 -5.61
C PHE A 140 14.32 -0.74 -4.70
N LEU A 141 13.04 -0.41 -4.88
CA LEU A 141 11.94 -0.98 -4.10
C LEU A 141 11.79 -2.50 -4.29
N SER A 142 12.10 -3.03 -5.48
CA SER A 142 12.02 -4.48 -5.74
C SER A 142 13.00 -5.30 -4.89
N ARG A 143 14.05 -4.68 -4.34
CA ARG A 143 15.02 -5.35 -3.46
C ARG A 143 14.47 -5.72 -2.10
N PHE A 144 13.34 -5.13 -1.70
CA PHE A 144 12.66 -5.40 -0.42
C PHE A 144 11.59 -6.48 -0.55
N VAL A 145 11.33 -6.97 -1.77
CA VAL A 145 10.34 -8.01 -2.06
C VAL A 145 10.97 -9.39 -1.96
N GLU A 146 10.38 -10.23 -1.11
CA GLU A 146 10.83 -11.60 -0.85
C GLU A 146 9.99 -12.65 -1.59
N LYS A 147 8.74 -12.33 -1.92
CA LYS A 147 7.81 -13.24 -2.61
C LYS A 147 6.72 -12.48 -3.34
N VAL A 148 6.21 -13.04 -4.43
CA VAL A 148 5.02 -12.58 -5.16
C VAL A 148 4.05 -13.75 -5.28
N GLU A 149 2.77 -13.52 -5.02
CA GLU A 149 1.70 -14.49 -5.22
C GLU A 149 0.51 -13.83 -5.89
N VAL A 150 0.06 -14.40 -7.00
CA VAL A 150 -1.19 -13.95 -7.63
C VAL A 150 -2.37 -14.39 -6.77
N VAL A 151 -3.30 -13.46 -6.57
CA VAL A 151 -4.57 -13.71 -5.87
C VAL A 151 -5.71 -13.88 -6.88
N GLY A 152 -5.71 -13.12 -7.97
CA GLY A 152 -6.68 -13.28 -9.04
C GLY A 152 -6.45 -12.39 -10.26
N TRP A 153 -7.17 -12.70 -11.33
CA TRP A 153 -7.23 -11.91 -12.58
C TRP A 153 -5.86 -11.72 -13.26
N GLU A 154 -5.15 -12.82 -13.50
CA GLU A 154 -3.90 -12.84 -14.28
C GLU A 154 -4.05 -12.20 -15.67
N ASP A 155 -5.25 -12.25 -16.25
CA ASP A 155 -5.59 -11.63 -17.53
C ASP A 155 -5.37 -10.11 -17.56
N LEU A 156 -5.32 -9.46 -16.39
CA LEU A 156 -5.01 -8.04 -16.26
C LEU A 156 -3.51 -7.72 -16.35
N GLY A 157 -2.65 -8.73 -16.46
CA GLY A 157 -1.20 -8.57 -16.59
C GLY A 157 -0.61 -7.74 -15.43
N PRO A 158 0.06 -6.60 -15.70
CA PRO A 158 0.59 -5.74 -14.64
C PRO A 158 -0.47 -5.14 -13.69
N GLU A 159 -1.77 -5.26 -13.99
CA GLU A 159 -2.89 -4.87 -13.13
C GLU A 159 -3.60 -6.05 -12.46
N ALA A 160 -3.03 -7.25 -12.51
CA ALA A 160 -3.56 -8.39 -11.78
C ALA A 160 -3.68 -8.08 -10.28
N PHE A 161 -4.57 -8.80 -9.59
CA PHE A 161 -4.60 -8.76 -8.12
C PHE A 161 -3.58 -9.76 -7.60
N PHE A 162 -2.54 -9.26 -6.95
CA PHE A 162 -1.48 -10.09 -6.36
C PHE A 162 -1.10 -9.54 -4.99
N ARG A 163 -0.28 -10.28 -4.26
CA ARG A 163 0.34 -9.82 -3.02
C ARG A 163 1.83 -10.03 -3.06
N ILE A 164 2.54 -9.14 -2.39
CA ILE A 164 3.99 -9.22 -2.21
C ILE A 164 4.31 -9.42 -0.74
N LYS A 165 5.26 -10.32 -0.45
CA LYS A 165 5.86 -10.39 0.88
C LYS A 165 7.06 -9.48 0.90
N VAL A 166 7.11 -8.55 1.84
CA VAL A 166 8.17 -7.56 1.95
C VAL A 166 8.86 -7.59 3.31
N ARG A 167 10.13 -7.18 3.33
CA ARG A 167 10.90 -6.94 4.55
C ARG A 167 11.51 -5.55 4.51
N ASP A 168 11.25 -4.76 5.54
CA ASP A 168 11.76 -3.39 5.68
C ASP A 168 11.47 -2.51 4.45
N PHE A 169 10.31 -2.67 3.82
CA PHE A 169 9.92 -1.87 2.66
C PHE A 169 9.66 -0.42 3.09
N PRO A 170 10.37 0.57 2.52
CA PRO A 170 10.38 1.89 3.08
C PRO A 170 9.18 2.73 2.62
N ALA A 171 8.59 3.46 3.57
CA ALA A 171 7.52 4.42 3.31
C ALA A 171 7.56 5.59 4.31
N VAL A 172 6.71 6.58 4.07
CA VAL A 172 6.51 7.77 4.91
C VAL A 172 5.02 7.94 5.16
N VAL A 173 4.64 8.23 6.40
CA VAL A 173 3.26 8.51 6.77
C VAL A 173 2.81 9.84 6.17
N ILE A 174 1.74 9.84 5.38
CA ILE A 174 1.18 11.05 4.78
C ILE A 174 -0.13 11.43 5.44
N ASN A 175 -1.08 10.49 5.49
CA ASN A 175 -2.36 10.71 6.20
C ASN A 175 -2.47 9.80 7.41
N THR A 176 -2.84 10.39 8.55
CA THR A 176 -2.91 9.70 9.85
C THR A 176 -4.36 9.32 10.20
N VAL A 177 -4.49 8.48 11.22
CA VAL A 177 -5.80 8.03 11.75
C VAL A 177 -6.63 9.15 12.39
N VAL A 178 -6.04 10.33 12.63
CA VAL A 178 -6.75 11.52 13.15
C VAL A 178 -7.09 12.54 12.06
N GLY A 179 -6.74 12.27 10.80
CA GLY A 179 -7.06 13.11 9.65
C GLY A 179 -6.04 14.21 9.37
N GLU A 180 -4.79 14.06 9.83
CA GLU A 180 -3.71 14.97 9.43
C GLU A 180 -3.21 14.63 8.02
N ASP A 181 -2.64 15.61 7.32
CA ASP A 181 -2.07 15.44 5.97
C ASP A 181 -0.74 16.16 5.86
N PHE A 182 0.36 15.39 5.79
CA PHE A 182 1.72 15.92 5.68
C PHE A 182 1.90 16.86 4.47
N TYR A 183 1.18 16.65 3.37
CA TYR A 183 1.32 17.50 2.18
C TYR A 183 0.58 18.84 2.27
N SER A 184 -0.24 19.02 3.31
CA SER A 184 -1.01 20.24 3.54
C SER A 184 -0.51 21.04 4.76
N MET A 185 0.63 20.65 5.34
CA MET A 185 1.28 21.30 6.48
C MET A 185 2.27 22.39 6.07
#